data_AF-A0A3N0AZX4-F1
#
_entry.id   AF-A0A3N0AZX4-F1
#
_cell.length_a   1.000
_cell.length_b   1.000
_cell.length_c   1.000
_cell.angle_alpha   90.00
_cell.angle_beta   90.00
_cell.angle_gamma   90.00
#
_symmetry.space_group_name_H-M   'P 1'
#
loop_
_entity.id
_entity.type
_entity.pdbx_description
1 polymer ?
#
loop_
_entity_poly.entity_id
_entity_poly.type
_entity_poly.pdbx_seq_one_letter_code
_entity_poly.pdbx_strand_id
1 'polypeptide(L)'
;MTDIKRITLSSLAAATLLASGAGTALAADYPVTDTADVEATTATSSVDDATAIQRASNPRPVEGTFTWDQSTITSNERISQMFSKAVTHLCGSVADLAQDNPLQWRLAVSGDVANAFTATVDEMAAEDSVQDTMSCTCGANPTDGGATITAEVKGIPVTYLIERAEACDGANAITFISSDGTETMMPLGYVIGRHAVISYEVNGEDLSASVGGNNQLWMTRTPAGYFVRDIVEVRITKEEATPAIPGEGHTYPNSPNVGITTASVA
;
A
#
# COMPACT_ATOMS: atom_id res chain seq x y z
N MET A 1 44.25 -25.25 -54.07
CA MET A 1 42.97 -25.87 -54.46
C MET A 1 42.28 -26.27 -53.17
N THR A 2 41.26 -25.52 -52.80
CA THR A 2 40.66 -25.54 -51.47
C THR A 2 39.48 -26.49 -51.50
N ASP A 3 39.65 -27.70 -50.97
CA ASP A 3 38.59 -28.72 -50.91
C ASP A 3 37.84 -28.67 -49.57
N ILE A 4 36.64 -28.09 -49.69
CA ILE A 4 35.34 -28.41 -49.06
C ILE A 4 35.35 -29.15 -47.71
N LYS A 5 34.88 -28.41 -46.70
CA LYS A 5 34.41 -28.86 -45.38
C LYS A 5 33.26 -29.88 -45.50
N ARG A 6 33.34 -30.96 -44.71
CA ARG A 6 32.18 -31.67 -44.14
C ARG A 6 32.39 -31.77 -42.64
N ILE A 7 31.66 -30.94 -41.88
CA ILE A 7 31.48 -31.10 -40.44
C ILE A 7 30.04 -31.56 -40.25
N THR A 8 29.91 -32.72 -39.61
CA THR A 8 28.67 -33.39 -39.21
C THR A 8 27.86 -32.55 -38.22
N LEU A 9 26.54 -32.47 -38.46
CA LEU A 9 25.54 -32.00 -37.52
C LEU A 9 25.49 -32.92 -36.28
N SER A 10 25.53 -32.31 -35.10
CA SER A 10 24.99 -32.89 -33.87
C SER A 10 24.18 -31.83 -33.14
N SER A 11 23.01 -32.25 -32.72
CA SER A 11 21.80 -31.51 -32.36
C SER A 11 21.82 -30.85 -30.98
N LEU A 12 20.98 -29.82 -30.87
CA LEU A 12 20.58 -29.02 -29.71
C LEU A 12 20.35 -29.79 -28.40
N ALA A 13 20.77 -29.19 -27.29
CA ALA A 13 19.89 -28.75 -26.20
C ALA A 13 20.66 -27.81 -25.25
N ALA A 14 20.38 -26.51 -25.31
CA ALA A 14 20.81 -25.55 -24.31
C ALA A 14 19.74 -25.50 -23.21
N ALA A 15 20.12 -25.84 -21.98
CA ALA A 15 19.27 -25.74 -20.81
C ALA A 15 19.19 -24.26 -20.37
N THR A 16 18.03 -23.64 -20.57
CA THR A 16 17.69 -22.32 -20.04
C THR A 16 17.18 -22.41 -18.61
N LEU A 17 17.73 -21.56 -17.74
CA LEU A 17 17.30 -21.30 -16.37
C LEU A 17 15.84 -20.83 -16.31
N LEU A 18 15.04 -21.48 -15.47
CA LEU A 18 13.84 -20.92 -14.85
C LEU A 18 13.74 -21.49 -13.43
N ALA A 19 14.07 -20.67 -12.43
CA ALA A 19 13.74 -20.92 -11.03
C ALA A 19 13.14 -19.63 -10.46
N SER A 20 11.90 -19.38 -10.86
CA SER A 20 11.00 -18.39 -10.30
C SER A 20 10.17 -19.03 -9.18
N GLY A 21 10.27 -18.47 -7.97
CA GLY A 21 9.18 -18.25 -7.02
C GLY A 21 8.39 -19.45 -6.48
N ALA A 22 8.60 -19.74 -5.19
CA ALA A 22 7.56 -20.25 -4.30
C ALA A 22 7.74 -19.59 -2.92
N GLY A 23 7.16 -18.39 -2.76
CA GLY A 23 6.92 -17.83 -1.43
C GLY A 23 5.62 -18.41 -0.90
N THR A 24 5.66 -19.13 0.22
CA THR A 24 4.48 -19.62 0.91
C THR A 24 3.64 -18.45 1.41
N ALA A 25 2.46 -18.24 0.84
CA ALA A 25 1.47 -17.32 1.40
C ALA A 25 0.88 -17.94 2.67
N LEU A 26 1.07 -17.28 3.81
CA LEU A 26 0.37 -17.61 5.05
C LEU A 26 -1.08 -17.09 4.93
N ALA A 27 -2.03 -17.99 4.76
CA ALA A 27 -3.45 -17.68 4.94
C ALA A 27 -3.67 -17.35 6.42
N ALA A 28 -4.11 -16.13 6.73
CA ALA A 28 -4.55 -15.79 8.07
C ALA A 28 -5.94 -16.39 8.28
N ASP A 29 -6.03 -17.47 9.06
CA ASP A 29 -7.29 -18.02 9.52
C ASP A 29 -7.99 -17.02 10.46
N TYR A 30 -9.24 -16.67 10.12
CA TYR A 30 -10.14 -15.92 10.99
C TYR A 30 -10.90 -16.91 11.88
N PRO A 31 -10.78 -16.87 13.22
CA PRO A 31 -11.62 -17.70 14.08
C PRO A 31 -13.04 -17.15 14.10
N VAL A 32 -13.97 -17.91 13.49
CA VAL A 32 -15.41 -17.77 13.73
C VAL A 32 -15.70 -18.50 15.03
N THR A 33 -16.02 -17.76 16.10
CA THR A 33 -16.67 -18.36 17.27
C THR A 33 -18.17 -18.45 16.99
N ASP A 34 -18.62 -19.57 16.46
CA ASP A 34 -20.00 -20.00 16.65
C ASP A 34 -20.04 -21.52 16.80
N THR A 35 -20.42 -21.97 17.99
CA THR A 35 -20.61 -23.38 18.32
C THR A 35 -21.94 -23.83 17.75
N ALA A 36 -21.92 -24.32 16.51
CA ALA A 36 -22.91 -25.24 15.99
C ALA A 36 -22.16 -26.34 15.22
N ASP A 37 -22.25 -27.57 15.70
CA ASP A 37 -21.56 -28.75 15.19
C ASP A 37 -21.76 -28.90 13.67
N VAL A 38 -20.69 -28.64 12.90
CA VAL A 38 -20.53 -29.16 11.55
C VAL A 38 -19.24 -29.97 11.54
N GLU A 39 -19.38 -31.25 11.24
CA GLU A 39 -18.30 -32.25 11.17
C GLU A 39 -17.17 -31.76 10.26
N ALA A 40 -16.09 -31.26 10.86
CA ALA A 40 -14.89 -30.86 10.15
C ALA A 40 -14.09 -32.11 9.73
N THR A 41 -14.19 -32.50 8.46
CA THR A 41 -13.24 -33.46 7.90
C THR A 41 -11.91 -32.74 7.72
N THR A 42 -10.91 -33.16 8.49
CA THR A 42 -9.57 -32.58 8.51
C THR A 42 -8.87 -32.85 7.18
N ALA A 43 -8.67 -31.83 6.35
CA ALA A 43 -7.85 -31.93 5.14
C ALA A 43 -6.53 -31.18 5.36
N THR A 44 -5.50 -31.91 5.78
CA THR A 44 -4.10 -31.49 5.70
C THR A 44 -3.76 -31.22 4.25
N SER A 45 -3.45 -29.98 3.90
CA SER A 45 -3.01 -29.62 2.54
C SER A 45 -1.57 -29.13 2.56
N SER A 46 -0.67 -30.00 2.12
CA SER A 46 0.68 -29.64 1.68
C SER A 46 0.63 -28.96 0.31
N VAL A 47 1.41 -27.90 0.15
CA VAL A 47 1.50 -27.06 -1.05
C VAL A 47 2.30 -27.79 -2.12
N ASP A 48 1.67 -28.72 -2.84
CA ASP A 48 2.25 -29.36 -4.04
C ASP A 48 1.15 -29.93 -4.94
N ASP A 49 0.08 -29.16 -5.21
CA ASP A 49 -0.80 -29.50 -6.35
C ASP A 49 -1.63 -28.30 -6.82
N ALA A 50 -1.08 -27.50 -7.75
CA ALA A 50 -1.79 -26.40 -8.40
C ALA A 50 -2.85 -26.89 -9.43
N THR A 51 -3.21 -28.18 -9.47
CA THR A 51 -4.14 -28.72 -10.48
C THR A 51 -5.48 -29.24 -9.94
N ALA A 52 -5.76 -29.13 -8.64
CA ALA A 52 -6.99 -29.65 -8.05
C ALA A 52 -7.94 -28.56 -7.52
N ILE A 53 -8.26 -27.53 -8.32
CA ILE A 53 -9.55 -26.86 -8.14
C ILE A 53 -10.59 -27.84 -8.68
N GLN A 54 -11.26 -28.60 -7.80
CA GLN A 54 -12.44 -29.37 -8.19
C GLN A 54 -13.49 -28.37 -8.70
N ARG A 55 -13.56 -28.19 -10.03
CA ARG A 55 -14.68 -27.53 -10.67
C ARG A 55 -15.93 -28.30 -10.26
N ALA A 56 -16.78 -27.70 -9.44
CA ALA A 56 -18.08 -28.25 -9.10
C ALA A 56 -18.76 -28.71 -10.40
N SER A 57 -18.94 -30.02 -10.54
CA SER A 57 -19.28 -30.66 -11.81
C SER A 57 -20.73 -30.42 -12.25
N ASN A 58 -21.47 -29.56 -11.54
CA ASN A 58 -22.77 -29.01 -11.90
C ASN A 58 -22.96 -27.69 -11.12
N PRO A 59 -22.54 -26.52 -11.65
CA PRO A 59 -22.85 -25.26 -11.00
C PRO A 59 -24.37 -25.09 -11.01
N ARG A 60 -25.01 -25.08 -9.84
CA ARG A 60 -26.40 -24.61 -9.74
C ARG A 60 -26.39 -23.15 -10.19
N PRO A 61 -27.31 -22.71 -11.07
CA PRO A 61 -27.46 -21.29 -11.36
C PRO A 61 -27.83 -20.60 -10.05
N VAL A 62 -26.90 -19.81 -9.51
CA VAL A 62 -27.16 -18.94 -8.38
C VAL A 62 -27.56 -17.60 -8.99
N GLU A 63 -28.85 -17.31 -8.96
CA GLU A 63 -29.36 -15.99 -9.32
C GLU A 63 -29.38 -15.10 -8.08
N GLY A 64 -28.87 -13.88 -8.21
CA GLY A 64 -28.79 -12.92 -7.13
C GLY A 64 -28.66 -11.50 -7.66
N THR A 65 -28.96 -10.52 -6.81
CA THR A 65 -28.78 -9.11 -7.13
C THR A 65 -27.43 -8.65 -6.59
N PHE A 66 -26.59 -8.08 -7.46
CA PHE A 66 -25.36 -7.43 -7.05
C PHE A 66 -25.64 -5.95 -6.77
N THR A 67 -25.26 -5.49 -5.59
CA THR A 67 -25.24 -4.07 -5.23
C THR A 67 -23.82 -3.71 -4.81
N TRP A 68 -23.42 -2.47 -5.05
CA TRP A 68 -22.11 -1.98 -4.66
C TRP A 68 -22.21 -0.61 -3.98
N ASP A 69 -21.25 -0.32 -3.12
CA ASP A 69 -21.07 0.99 -2.50
C ASP A 69 -19.57 1.30 -2.42
N GLN A 70 -19.17 2.46 -2.96
CA GLN A 70 -17.79 2.97 -2.87
C GLN A 70 -17.62 4.01 -1.77
N SER A 71 -18.71 4.40 -1.10
CA SER A 71 -18.73 5.38 -0.02
C SER A 71 -18.69 4.74 1.37
N THR A 72 -18.74 3.41 1.45
CA THR A 72 -18.65 2.70 2.72
C THR A 72 -17.28 2.96 3.38
N ILE A 73 -17.31 3.59 4.54
CA ILE A 73 -16.16 3.79 5.40
C ILE A 73 -15.86 2.51 6.21
N THR A 74 -14.60 2.11 6.23
CA THR A 74 -14.11 0.99 7.03
C THR A 74 -14.03 1.42 8.49
N SER A 75 -14.58 0.63 9.41
CA SER A 75 -14.56 0.97 10.84
C SER A 75 -13.14 1.00 11.41
N ASN A 76 -12.90 1.85 12.41
CA ASN A 76 -11.60 1.99 13.09
C ASN A 76 -11.14 0.67 13.69
N GLU A 77 -12.06 -0.13 14.25
CA GLU A 77 -11.76 -1.47 14.74
C GLU A 77 -11.17 -2.36 13.63
N ARG A 78 -11.76 -2.35 12.44
CA ARG A 78 -11.25 -3.14 11.31
C ARG A 78 -9.93 -2.59 10.77
N ILE A 79 -9.77 -1.27 10.74
CA ILE A 79 -8.51 -0.60 10.37
C ILE A 79 -7.41 -1.04 11.35
N SER A 80 -7.64 -0.88 12.65
CA SER A 80 -6.70 -1.27 13.72
C SER A 80 -6.37 -2.76 13.67
N GLN A 81 -7.36 -3.65 13.47
CA GLN A 81 -7.10 -5.07 13.29
C GLN A 81 -6.24 -5.38 12.05
N MET A 82 -6.46 -4.67 10.93
CA MET A 82 -5.68 -4.85 9.71
C MET A 82 -4.24 -4.38 9.92
N PHE A 83 -4.02 -3.21 10.49
CA PHE A 83 -2.68 -2.67 10.74
C PHE A 83 -1.95 -3.46 11.84
N SER A 84 -2.63 -3.91 12.89
CA SER A 84 -2.03 -4.73 13.95
C SER A 84 -1.58 -6.12 13.49
N LYS A 85 -2.15 -6.65 12.39
CA LYS A 85 -1.86 -8.01 11.90
C LYS A 85 -1.06 -8.04 10.59
N ALA A 86 -1.40 -7.19 9.63
CA ALA A 86 -0.80 -7.18 8.30
C ALA A 86 0.46 -6.30 8.21
N VAL A 87 0.61 -5.30 9.09
CA VAL A 87 1.58 -4.21 8.90
C VAL A 87 2.85 -4.34 9.74
N THR A 88 2.91 -5.23 10.74
CA THR A 88 4.15 -5.44 11.51
C THR A 88 5.37 -5.78 10.65
N HIS A 89 5.16 -6.30 9.42
CA HIS A 89 6.26 -6.72 8.54
C HIS A 89 6.21 -6.21 7.09
N LEU A 90 5.09 -5.67 6.59
CA LEU A 90 4.91 -5.43 5.14
C LEU A 90 4.90 -3.96 4.70
N CYS A 91 4.55 -3.00 5.58
CA CYS A 91 4.37 -1.60 5.18
C CYS A 91 5.32 -0.61 5.87
N GLY A 92 6.49 -1.05 6.36
CA GLY A 92 7.51 -0.15 6.93
C GLY A 92 7.20 0.40 8.33
N SER A 93 8.09 1.28 8.84
CA SER A 93 8.44 1.46 10.26
C SER A 93 7.32 1.28 11.29
N VAL A 94 7.66 0.48 12.29
CA VAL A 94 6.84 0.10 13.43
C VAL A 94 7.20 0.95 14.64
N ALA A 95 6.52 2.09 14.78
CA ALA A 95 6.25 2.64 16.11
C ALA A 95 5.10 1.85 16.78
N ASP A 96 5.16 1.73 18.10
CA ASP A 96 4.15 1.02 18.90
C ASP A 96 2.77 1.70 18.77
N LEU A 97 1.71 0.91 18.68
CA LEU A 97 0.33 1.43 18.69
C LEU A 97 0.12 2.07 20.09
N ALA A 98 -0.23 3.35 20.13
CA ALA A 98 -0.52 4.14 21.35
C ALA A 98 0.64 4.80 22.13
N GLN A 99 1.88 4.87 21.64
CA GLN A 99 2.95 5.54 22.40
C GLN A 99 3.21 7.01 22.03
N ASP A 100 2.85 7.42 20.82
CA ASP A 100 3.22 8.75 20.34
C ASP A 100 2.02 9.69 20.17
N ASN A 101 2.29 10.99 20.20
CA ASN A 101 1.32 12.04 19.93
C ASN A 101 1.57 12.60 18.53
N PRO A 102 0.82 12.15 17.50
CA PRO A 102 0.94 12.61 16.11
C PRO A 102 1.06 14.12 15.96
N LEU A 103 0.31 14.88 16.75
CA LEU A 103 0.26 16.33 16.68
C LEU A 103 1.56 17.01 17.12
N GLN A 104 2.35 16.39 18.00
CA GLN A 104 3.65 16.91 18.42
C GLN A 104 4.83 16.39 17.58
N TRP A 105 4.54 15.55 16.59
CA TRP A 105 5.56 15.06 15.68
C TRP A 105 6.18 16.21 14.88
N ARG A 106 7.51 16.21 14.73
CA ARG A 106 8.23 17.26 13.98
C ARG A 106 8.54 16.78 12.57
N LEU A 107 8.17 17.60 11.58
CA LEU A 107 8.45 17.39 10.17
C LEU A 107 9.37 18.48 9.65
N ALA A 108 10.46 18.11 9.00
CA ALA A 108 11.31 19.03 8.25
C ALA A 108 10.90 19.09 6.78
N VAL A 109 10.89 20.28 6.18
CA VAL A 109 10.77 20.48 4.73
C VAL A 109 12.05 21.12 4.24
N SER A 110 12.73 20.47 3.28
CA SER A 110 14.11 20.76 2.90
C SER A 110 14.36 20.61 1.40
N GLY A 111 15.60 20.83 0.97
CA GLY A 111 16.08 20.63 -0.40
C GLY A 111 16.16 21.93 -1.20
N ASP A 112 15.73 21.88 -2.47
CA ASP A 112 15.70 23.00 -3.40
C ASP A 112 14.48 23.89 -3.14
N VAL A 113 14.47 24.54 -1.98
CA VAL A 113 13.41 25.41 -1.47
C VAL A 113 14.00 26.73 -0.98
N ALA A 114 13.29 27.84 -1.12
CA ALA A 114 13.78 29.13 -0.64
C ALA A 114 13.62 29.30 0.88
N ASN A 115 12.64 28.62 1.48
CA ASN A 115 12.28 28.71 2.89
C ASN A 115 12.19 27.32 3.54
N ALA A 116 13.33 26.63 3.69
CA ALA A 116 13.36 25.38 4.45
C ALA A 116 12.91 25.59 5.90
N PHE A 117 12.06 24.71 6.43
CA PHE A 117 11.51 24.86 7.77
C PHE A 117 11.36 23.53 8.49
N THR A 118 11.13 23.61 9.79
CA THR A 118 10.74 22.45 10.62
C THR A 118 9.66 22.90 11.58
N ALA A 119 8.50 22.26 11.51
CA ALA A 119 7.34 22.57 12.33
C ALA A 119 6.78 21.29 12.94
N THR A 120 6.00 21.41 14.00
CA THR A 120 5.18 20.30 14.49
C THR A 120 3.93 20.14 13.64
N VAL A 121 3.33 18.94 13.67
CA VAL A 121 2.09 18.66 12.94
C VAL A 121 0.93 19.55 13.37
N ASP A 122 0.80 19.89 14.65
CA ASP A 122 -0.23 20.82 15.15
C ASP A 122 -0.06 22.25 14.63
N GLU A 123 1.17 22.76 14.60
CA GLU A 123 1.50 24.07 14.02
C GLU A 123 1.04 24.15 12.56
N MET A 124 1.36 23.12 11.77
CA MET A 124 0.93 23.05 10.36
C MET A 124 -0.58 22.83 10.22
N ALA A 125 -1.17 21.97 11.04
CA ALA A 125 -2.59 21.65 10.99
C ALA A 125 -3.48 22.84 11.35
N ALA A 126 -2.97 23.77 12.18
CA ALA A 126 -3.65 25.01 12.50
C ALA A 126 -3.63 26.02 11.33
N GLU A 127 -2.66 25.90 10.42
CA GLU A 127 -2.53 26.73 9.23
C GLU A 127 -3.33 26.16 8.04
N ASP A 128 -3.13 24.88 7.73
CA ASP A 128 -3.84 24.18 6.67
C ASP A 128 -3.97 22.67 6.95
N SER A 129 -5.20 22.17 6.88
CA SER A 129 -5.54 20.76 7.04
C SER A 129 -6.73 20.42 6.17
N VAL A 130 -6.64 19.28 5.49
CA VAL A 130 -7.69 18.76 4.60
C VAL A 130 -8.22 17.46 5.13
N GLN A 131 -9.47 17.14 4.80
CA GLN A 131 -10.09 15.85 5.08
C GLN A 131 -10.79 15.33 3.83
N ASP A 132 -10.38 14.15 3.35
CA ASP A 132 -10.94 13.51 2.16
C ASP A 132 -11.21 12.02 2.42
N THR A 133 -12.20 11.46 1.72
CA THR A 133 -12.38 10.01 1.70
C THR A 133 -11.37 9.38 0.76
N MET A 134 -10.44 8.61 1.30
CA MET A 134 -9.34 7.98 0.56
C MET A 134 -9.32 6.47 0.81
N SER A 135 -8.74 5.73 -0.14
CA SER A 135 -8.56 4.29 -0.01
C SER A 135 -7.08 3.91 0.06
N CYS A 136 -6.78 2.93 0.91
CA CYS A 136 -5.48 2.30 1.06
C CYS A 136 -5.64 0.81 0.74
N THR A 137 -5.08 0.39 -0.40
CA THR A 137 -5.11 -1.00 -0.86
C THR A 137 -3.70 -1.56 -0.89
N CYS A 138 -3.47 -2.63 -0.12
CA CYS A 138 -2.17 -3.28 -0.05
C CYS A 138 -1.78 -3.86 -1.42
N GLY A 139 -0.54 -3.62 -1.86
CA GLY A 139 -0.02 -4.18 -3.11
C GLY A 139 0.10 -5.70 -3.09
N ALA A 140 0.18 -6.30 -1.90
CA ALA A 140 0.17 -7.75 -1.69
C ALA A 140 -1.25 -8.30 -1.42
N ASN A 141 -2.31 -7.50 -1.57
CA ASN A 141 -3.68 -7.98 -1.37
C ASN A 141 -3.99 -9.04 -2.46
N PRO A 142 -4.18 -10.32 -2.10
CA PRO A 142 -4.45 -11.36 -3.10
C PRO A 142 -5.80 -11.10 -3.78
N THR A 143 -6.04 -11.77 -4.91
CA THR A 143 -7.41 -11.86 -5.46
C THR A 143 -8.32 -12.43 -4.37
N ASP A 144 -9.51 -11.85 -4.16
CA ASP A 144 -10.44 -12.15 -3.05
C ASP A 144 -10.04 -11.63 -1.65
N GLY A 145 -8.86 -11.01 -1.55
CA GLY A 145 -8.33 -10.51 -0.29
C GLY A 145 -9.03 -9.25 0.24
N GLY A 146 -9.16 -9.19 1.57
CA GLY A 146 -9.79 -8.08 2.29
C GLY A 146 -8.86 -6.94 2.70
N ALA A 147 -7.60 -6.90 2.24
CA ALA A 147 -6.60 -5.89 2.62
C ALA A 147 -6.76 -4.57 1.85
N THR A 148 -7.97 -4.02 1.96
CA THR A 148 -8.33 -2.69 1.45
C THR A 148 -9.11 -1.94 2.52
N ILE A 149 -8.79 -0.66 2.66
CA ILE A 149 -9.43 0.26 3.59
C ILE A 149 -9.93 1.45 2.78
N THR A 150 -11.11 1.93 3.12
CA THR A 150 -11.62 3.25 2.72
C THR A 150 -11.94 4.02 4.00
N ALA A 151 -11.37 5.21 4.14
CA ALA A 151 -11.47 5.98 5.38
C ALA A 151 -11.54 7.49 5.10
N GLU A 152 -12.04 8.25 6.07
CA GLU A 152 -11.90 9.70 6.11
C GLU A 152 -10.50 10.02 6.62
N VAL A 153 -9.66 10.53 5.73
CA VAL A 153 -8.24 10.80 6.00
C VAL A 153 -8.08 12.29 6.17
N LYS A 154 -7.59 12.69 7.35
CA LYS A 154 -7.30 14.08 7.65
C LYS A 154 -5.82 14.29 7.90
N GLY A 155 -5.29 15.39 7.38
CA GLY A 155 -3.85 15.64 7.42
C GLY A 155 -3.41 16.93 6.76
N ILE A 156 -2.09 17.09 6.73
CA ILE A 156 -1.44 18.23 6.08
C ILE A 156 -1.35 17.95 4.57
N PRO A 157 -1.94 18.78 3.70
CA PRO A 157 -1.80 18.60 2.27
C PRO A 157 -0.35 18.86 1.85
N VAL A 158 0.24 18.00 1.03
CA VAL A 158 1.64 18.15 0.59
C VAL A 158 1.82 19.42 -0.25
N THR A 159 0.77 19.90 -0.93
CA THR A 159 0.78 21.18 -1.65
C THR A 159 1.07 22.36 -0.72
N TYR A 160 0.51 22.37 0.48
CA TYR A 160 0.81 23.39 1.48
C TYR A 160 2.28 23.38 1.89
N LEU A 161 2.90 22.20 2.06
CA LEU A 161 4.32 22.10 2.40
C LEU A 161 5.21 22.68 1.29
N ILE A 162 4.87 22.39 0.03
CA ILE A 162 5.59 22.88 -1.15
C ILE A 162 5.47 24.41 -1.26
N GLU A 163 4.28 24.95 -1.03
CA GLU A 163 4.01 26.39 -1.10
C GLU A 163 4.67 27.14 0.07
N ARG A 164 4.53 26.65 1.30
CA ARG A 164 5.15 27.25 2.50
C ARG A 164 6.67 27.25 2.44
N ALA A 165 7.26 26.20 1.87
CA ALA A 165 8.71 26.11 1.69
C ALA A 165 9.22 26.97 0.52
N GLU A 166 8.33 27.48 -0.35
CA GLU A 166 8.69 28.18 -1.58
C GLU A 166 9.63 27.33 -2.47
N ALA A 167 9.11 26.18 -2.94
CA ALA A 167 9.87 25.28 -3.83
C ALA A 167 10.41 26.01 -5.06
N CYS A 168 11.70 25.81 -5.35
CA CYS A 168 12.39 26.49 -6.44
C CYS A 168 11.85 26.09 -7.82
N ASP A 169 11.95 27.01 -8.78
CA ASP A 169 11.59 26.76 -10.17
C ASP A 169 12.34 25.55 -10.75
N GLY A 170 11.57 24.61 -11.28
CA GLY A 170 12.09 23.40 -11.90
C GLY A 170 12.35 22.22 -10.95
N ALA A 171 12.01 22.34 -9.65
CA ALA A 171 11.91 21.16 -8.78
C ALA A 171 10.93 20.14 -9.39
N ASN A 172 11.33 18.87 -9.41
CA ASN A 172 10.59 17.81 -10.11
C ASN A 172 10.51 16.50 -9.31
N ALA A 173 11.18 16.41 -8.16
CA ALA A 173 11.17 15.27 -7.27
C ALA A 173 10.80 15.69 -5.85
N ILE A 174 10.18 14.76 -5.14
CA ILE A 174 9.89 14.86 -3.72
C ILE A 174 10.22 13.53 -3.06
N THR A 175 10.95 13.59 -1.95
CA THR A 175 11.38 12.42 -1.18
C THR A 175 10.80 12.49 0.21
N PHE A 176 10.05 11.46 0.59
CA PHE A 176 9.56 11.28 1.94
C PHE A 176 10.52 10.37 2.69
N ILE A 177 11.00 10.84 3.84
CA ILE A 177 12.01 10.15 4.64
C ILE A 177 11.34 9.76 5.96
N SER A 178 11.27 8.46 6.21
CA SER A 178 10.73 7.90 7.46
C SER A 178 11.74 8.00 8.60
N SER A 179 11.25 7.95 9.84
CA SER A 179 12.06 7.90 11.06
C SER A 179 13.04 6.72 11.10
N ASP A 180 12.78 5.64 10.37
CA ASP A 180 13.69 4.49 10.23
C ASP A 180 14.80 4.70 9.18
N GLY A 181 14.81 5.86 8.50
CA GLY A 181 15.76 6.24 7.46
C GLY A 181 15.37 5.78 6.05
N THR A 182 14.23 5.11 5.87
CA THR A 182 13.73 4.72 4.55
C THR A 182 13.35 5.97 3.75
N GLU A 183 13.91 6.10 2.55
CA GLU A 183 13.60 7.19 1.63
C GLU A 183 12.72 6.67 0.48
N THR A 184 11.64 7.39 0.18
CA THR A 184 10.77 7.12 -0.98
C THR A 184 10.66 8.37 -1.84
N MET A 185 11.34 8.36 -2.98
CA MET A 185 11.34 9.45 -3.95
C MET A 185 10.26 9.23 -5.02
N MET A 186 9.53 10.28 -5.36
CA MET A 186 8.48 10.29 -6.37
C MET A 186 8.50 11.58 -7.20
N PRO A 187 7.89 11.59 -8.40
CA PRO A 187 7.72 12.82 -9.16
C PRO A 187 6.85 13.81 -8.40
N LEU A 188 7.31 15.05 -8.28
CA LEU A 188 6.59 16.11 -7.58
C LEU A 188 5.16 16.30 -8.15
N GLY A 189 5.05 16.35 -9.48
CA GLY A 189 3.76 16.48 -10.17
C GLY A 189 2.82 15.29 -9.97
N TYR A 190 3.37 14.08 -9.73
CA TYR A 190 2.55 12.92 -9.39
C TYR A 190 1.92 13.09 -8.01
N VAL A 191 2.73 13.45 -7.01
CA VAL A 191 2.29 13.63 -5.61
C VAL A 191 1.22 14.72 -5.51
N ILE A 192 1.41 15.86 -6.20
CA ILE A 192 0.40 16.92 -6.30
C ILE A 192 -0.88 16.41 -6.99
N GLY A 193 -0.74 15.78 -8.16
CA GLY A 193 -1.88 15.29 -8.94
C GLY A 193 -2.63 14.11 -8.30
N ARG A 194 -2.12 13.54 -7.22
CA ARG A 194 -2.75 12.48 -6.43
C ARG A 194 -3.30 12.96 -5.08
N HIS A 195 -3.35 14.27 -4.83
CA HIS A 195 -3.87 14.83 -3.59
C HIS A 195 -3.18 14.21 -2.37
N ALA A 196 -1.84 14.23 -2.38
CA ALA A 196 -1.06 13.67 -1.30
C ALA A 196 -1.30 14.42 0.02
N VAL A 197 -1.56 13.65 1.07
CA VAL A 197 -1.83 14.15 2.43
C VAL A 197 -0.92 13.40 3.41
N ILE A 198 -0.22 14.13 4.28
CA ILE A 198 0.46 13.54 5.44
C ILE A 198 -0.57 13.51 6.57
N SER A 199 -1.21 12.36 6.72
CA SER A 199 -2.30 12.15 7.67
C SER A 199 -1.78 11.99 9.09
N TYR A 200 -2.52 12.56 10.04
CA TYR A 200 -2.35 12.39 11.49
C TYR A 200 -3.65 11.95 12.18
N GLU A 201 -4.76 11.84 11.43
CA GLU A 201 -6.08 11.45 11.93
C GLU A 201 -6.83 10.67 10.83
N VAL A 202 -7.48 9.58 11.23
CA VAL A 202 -8.30 8.74 10.35
C VAL A 202 -9.65 8.49 11.02
N ASN A 203 -10.75 8.74 10.29
CA ASN A 203 -12.12 8.57 10.78
C ASN A 203 -12.40 9.28 12.12
N GLY A 204 -11.85 10.49 12.29
CA GLY A 204 -12.00 11.27 13.52
C GLY A 204 -11.19 10.76 14.72
N GLU A 205 -10.35 9.74 14.54
CA GLU A 205 -9.48 9.19 15.58
C GLU A 205 -8.01 9.47 15.24
N ASP A 206 -7.24 9.72 16.29
CA ASP A 206 -5.79 9.90 16.20
C ASP A 206 -5.14 8.70 15.48
N LEU A 207 -4.19 8.99 14.58
CA LEU A 207 -3.58 7.96 13.74
C LEU A 207 -2.94 6.85 14.59
N SER A 208 -2.36 7.18 15.75
CA SER A 208 -1.67 6.22 16.62
C SER A 208 -2.60 5.14 17.19
N ALA A 209 -3.91 5.44 17.31
CA ALA A 209 -4.90 4.51 17.84
C ALA A 209 -5.53 3.62 16.74
N SER A 210 -5.69 4.17 15.53
CA SER A 210 -6.32 3.47 14.41
C SER A 210 -5.32 2.73 13.53
N VAL A 211 -4.32 3.42 13.00
CA VAL A 211 -3.37 2.91 11.99
C VAL A 211 -2.00 2.60 12.59
N GLY A 212 -1.66 3.29 13.68
CA GLY A 212 -0.36 3.26 14.34
C GLY A 212 0.65 4.21 13.72
N GLY A 213 1.64 4.59 14.54
CA GLY A 213 2.62 5.62 14.18
C GLY A 213 2.10 7.04 14.37
N ASN A 214 2.89 7.99 13.88
CA ASN A 214 2.71 9.42 14.09
C ASN A 214 2.08 10.12 12.91
N ASN A 215 2.47 9.71 11.71
CA ASN A 215 1.85 10.19 10.48
C ASN A 215 2.00 9.15 9.38
N GLN A 216 1.19 9.26 8.34
CA GLN A 216 1.30 8.43 7.15
C GLN A 216 0.94 9.23 5.91
N LEU A 217 1.70 9.04 4.84
CA LEU A 217 1.36 9.55 3.53
C LEU A 217 0.16 8.80 2.96
N TRP A 218 -0.86 9.52 2.52
CA TRP A 218 -1.98 8.98 1.75
C TRP A 218 -2.07 9.70 0.42
N MET A 219 -2.36 8.94 -0.63
CA MET A 219 -2.51 9.47 -1.99
C MET A 219 -3.65 8.76 -2.70
N THR A 220 -4.47 9.51 -3.42
CA THR A 220 -5.49 8.92 -4.28
C THR A 220 -4.83 8.14 -5.41
N ARG A 221 -5.49 7.07 -5.87
CA ARG A 221 -5.10 6.31 -7.07
C ARG A 221 -3.64 5.82 -7.07
N THR A 222 -3.07 5.60 -5.89
CA THR A 222 -1.67 5.21 -5.69
C THR A 222 -1.62 3.94 -4.83
N PRO A 223 -0.75 2.97 -5.13
CA PRO A 223 -0.66 1.75 -4.35
C PRO A 223 -0.16 2.04 -2.94
N ALA A 224 -0.71 1.37 -1.93
CA ALA A 224 -0.36 1.64 -0.53
C ALA A 224 1.11 1.35 -0.19
N GLY A 225 1.84 0.61 -1.03
CA GLY A 225 3.27 0.38 -0.86
C GLY A 225 4.12 1.66 -0.90
N TYR A 226 3.56 2.79 -1.38
CA TYR A 226 4.20 4.10 -1.38
C TYR A 226 3.76 5.00 -0.22
N PHE A 227 2.89 4.51 0.66
CA PHE A 227 2.32 5.30 1.76
C PHE A 227 3.28 5.28 2.95
N VAL A 228 4.33 6.08 2.85
CA VAL A 228 5.40 6.20 3.86
C VAL A 228 4.82 6.57 5.22
N ARG A 229 5.31 5.93 6.28
CA ARG A 229 4.89 6.12 7.67
C ARG A 229 5.98 6.82 8.47
N ASP A 230 5.59 7.48 9.55
CA ASP A 230 6.48 8.19 10.49
C ASP A 230 7.45 9.12 9.78
N ILE A 231 6.94 9.94 8.85
CA ILE A 231 7.75 10.83 8.01
C ILE A 231 8.36 11.90 8.89
N VAL A 232 9.69 12.02 8.88
CA VAL A 232 10.45 13.05 9.61
C VAL A 232 10.92 14.18 8.69
N GLU A 233 11.06 13.92 7.40
CA GLU A 233 11.51 14.91 6.42
C GLU A 233 10.79 14.73 5.07
N VAL A 234 10.41 15.85 4.47
CA VAL A 234 9.97 15.98 3.07
C VAL A 234 11.01 16.81 2.33
N ARG A 235 11.78 16.16 1.47
CA ARG A 235 12.85 16.80 0.70
C ARG A 235 12.41 17.02 -0.73
N ILE A 236 12.38 18.26 -1.18
CA ILE A 236 12.02 18.65 -2.55
C ILE A 236 13.31 18.90 -3.32
N THR A 237 13.49 18.28 -4.48
CA THR A 237 14.72 18.44 -5.28
C THR A 237 14.44 18.63 -6.76
N LYS A 238 15.42 19.21 -7.44
CA LYS A 238 15.54 19.27 -8.88
C LYS A 238 16.51 18.20 -9.36
N GLU A 239 15.94 17.11 -9.86
CA GLU A 239 16.70 16.03 -10.47
C GLU A 239 16.90 16.25 -11.97
N GLU A 240 18.02 15.77 -12.52
CA GLU A 240 18.27 15.81 -13.97
C GLU A 240 17.23 14.99 -14.74
N ALA A 241 16.88 13.82 -14.20
CA ALA A 241 15.81 12.96 -14.69
C ALA A 241 14.71 12.86 -13.63
N THR A 242 13.46 13.06 -14.05
CA THR A 242 12.31 12.90 -13.16
C THR A 242 12.27 11.46 -12.64
N PRO A 243 11.97 11.25 -11.34
CA PRO A 243 11.85 9.91 -10.77
C PRO A 243 10.82 9.04 -11.49
N ALA A 244 10.91 7.73 -11.30
CA ALA A 244 9.90 6.81 -11.83
C ALA A 244 8.54 7.06 -11.19
N ILE A 245 7.47 6.93 -11.97
CA ILE A 245 6.12 7.03 -11.44
C ILE A 245 5.83 5.81 -10.55
N PRO A 246 5.17 5.96 -9.40
CA PRO A 246 4.74 4.81 -8.59
C PRO A 246 4.02 3.74 -9.40
N GLY A 247 4.55 2.51 -9.37
CA GLY A 247 4.04 1.36 -10.12
C GLY A 247 4.43 1.32 -11.61
N GLU A 248 5.30 2.20 -12.09
CA GLU A 248 5.82 2.13 -13.46
C GLU A 248 6.44 0.76 -13.76
N GLY A 249 6.10 0.18 -14.92
CA GLY A 249 6.55 -1.16 -15.31
C GLY A 249 5.70 -2.32 -14.78
N HIS A 250 4.77 -2.08 -13.85
CA HIS A 250 3.81 -3.10 -13.42
C HIS A 250 2.62 -3.16 -14.39
N THR A 251 2.15 -4.37 -14.73
CA THR A 251 0.95 -4.56 -15.55
C THR A 251 -0.30 -3.95 -14.90
N TYR A 252 -0.33 -3.98 -13.56
CA TYR A 252 -1.47 -3.64 -12.72
C TYR A 252 -0.99 -2.89 -11.48
N PRO A 253 -0.48 -1.65 -11.63
CA PRO A 253 0.15 -0.94 -10.53
C PRO A 253 -0.82 -0.66 -9.40
N ASN A 254 -2.06 -0.26 -9.74
CA ASN A 254 -3.12 0.07 -8.81
C ASN A 254 -4.45 -0.55 -9.26
N SER A 255 -4.61 -1.86 -9.06
CA SER A 255 -5.83 -2.57 -9.44
C SER A 255 -6.89 -2.51 -8.37
N PRO A 256 -8.17 -2.28 -8.74
CA PRO A 256 -9.27 -2.48 -7.81
C PRO A 256 -9.28 -3.95 -7.36
N ASN A 257 -9.48 -4.18 -6.07
CA ASN A 257 -9.62 -5.52 -5.51
C ASN A 257 -11.06 -5.72 -5.03
N VAL A 258 -11.57 -6.95 -5.12
CA VAL A 258 -12.86 -7.36 -4.58
C VAL A 258 -12.57 -8.42 -3.54
N GLY A 259 -12.87 -8.11 -2.27
CA GLY A 259 -12.75 -9.06 -1.17
C GLY A 259 -14.11 -9.50 -0.66
N ILE A 260 -14.23 -10.77 -0.28
CA ILE A 260 -15.45 -11.28 0.36
C ILE A 260 -15.36 -10.96 1.86
N THR A 261 -16.26 -10.13 2.37
CA THR A 261 -16.27 -9.73 3.78
C THR A 261 -17.07 -10.66 4.67
N THR A 262 -18.14 -11.26 4.13
CA THR A 262 -18.97 -12.26 4.80
C THR A 262 -19.55 -13.22 3.78
N ALA A 263 -19.68 -14.49 4.17
CA ALA A 263 -20.46 -15.48 3.46
C ALA A 263 -21.19 -16.32 4.49
N SER A 264 -22.51 -16.44 4.35
CA SER A 264 -23.32 -17.35 5.17
C SER A 264 -24.17 -18.21 4.25
N VAL A 265 -24.39 -19.45 4.67
CA VAL A 265 -25.35 -20.36 4.04
C VAL A 265 -26.61 -20.27 4.89
N ALA A 266 -27.75 -20.03 4.23
CA ALA A 266 -29.06 -20.03 4.88
C ALA A 266 -29.48 -21.44 5.32
#